data_AF-A0AAV5WF81-F1
#
_entry.id   AF-A0AAV5WF81-F1
#
_cell.length_a   1.000
_cell.length_b   1.000
_cell.length_c   1.000
_cell.angle_alpha   90.00
_cell.angle_beta   90.00
_cell.angle_gamma   90.00
#
_symmetry.space_group_name_H-M   'P 1'
#
loop_
_entity.id
_entity.type
_entity.pdbx_description
1 polymer ?
#
loop_
_entity_poly.entity_id
_entity_poly.type
_entity_poly.pdbx_seq_one_letter_code
_entity_poly.pdbx_strand_id
1 'polypeptide(L)'
;EIEATLRTIMVQFGRTLDIILICLGSVFLALTAIALCIAIAIVRRRKKAKRRAVSPAFEAHLSPHHLVYEDRKSSEGPPQQPRTLSRRVHRPDRIHIPAISHAAIEQPMNVDTSIPVSNFANRVQLLNKDDGLLLYEEFETLNRQTFTLMEKKTTTISESNMRRNRFFDVLTFDHNRVLLRDRSTSDNYINASYIKSYDDSRNEFVAAQGPIGPPELIPHGRENTVAHFWEMIWQERIECLVMLTRCIEHLKLKCAQYWPNELGTAADYGPITVELVAVTEYASAIQRTFDVTLGDETRSVTQFHFEDWLDAKGPENTQNLLDLVLKIRQFQRGRDGPALVHCSAGIGRTGVFIALWQLISAIDANPLEPIDVMGRVKRLREQRIKMVQSCEQYASLYDAVVLYLKSKGLSRNRDMQSISSMDTDSRYDIQEVSAV
;
A
#
# COMPACT_ATOMS: atom_id res chain seq x y z
N GLU A 1 -11.47 44.52 62.89
CA GLU A 1 -12.70 44.32 62.08
C GLU A 1 -12.53 44.71 60.62
N ILE A 2 -12.23 45.98 60.29
CA ILE A 2 -12.13 46.48 58.90
C ILE A 2 -11.15 45.65 58.04
N GLU A 3 -9.98 45.28 58.57
CA GLU A 3 -9.00 44.47 57.83
C GLU A 3 -9.50 43.04 57.53
N ALA A 4 -10.26 42.44 58.45
CA ALA A 4 -10.84 41.12 58.25
C ALA A 4 -11.96 41.15 57.19
N THR A 5 -12.76 42.23 57.19
CA THR A 5 -13.78 42.47 56.17
C THR A 5 -13.15 42.68 54.78
N LEU A 6 -12.06 43.44 54.69
CA LEU A 6 -11.33 43.66 53.43
C LEU A 6 -10.71 42.38 52.88
N ARG A 7 -10.10 41.53 53.72
CA ARG A 7 -9.56 40.23 53.27
C ARG A 7 -10.67 39.31 52.74
N THR A 8 -11.83 39.30 53.38
CA THR A 8 -12.99 38.50 52.94
C THR A 8 -13.51 38.97 51.59
N ILE A 9 -13.61 40.29 51.38
CA ILE A 9 -14.02 40.88 50.10
C ILE A 9 -13.01 40.55 49.00
N MET A 10 -11.71 40.66 49.25
CA MET A 10 -10.67 40.33 48.26
C MET A 10 -10.69 38.85 47.85
N VAL A 11 -10.93 37.93 48.79
CA VAL A 11 -11.05 36.49 48.49
C VAL A 11 -12.32 36.20 47.67
N GLN A 12 -13.43 36.85 47.96
CA GLN A 12 -14.63 36.75 47.13
C GLN A 12 -14.39 37.30 45.73
N PHE A 13 -13.74 38.45 45.60
CA PHE A 13 -13.45 39.06 44.30
C PHE A 13 -12.52 38.19 43.45
N GLY A 14 -11.49 37.59 44.06
CA GLY A 14 -10.60 36.64 43.37
C GLY A 14 -11.35 35.43 42.84
N ARG A 15 -12.21 34.81 43.66
CA ARG A 15 -13.05 33.67 43.23
C ARG A 15 -14.01 34.04 42.10
N THR A 16 -14.60 35.24 42.12
CA THR A 16 -15.46 35.72 41.03
C THR A 16 -14.65 35.93 39.75
N LEU A 17 -13.43 36.46 39.84
CA LEU A 17 -12.55 36.65 38.69
C LEU A 17 -12.14 35.33 38.04
N ASP A 18 -11.81 34.32 38.86
CA ASP A 18 -11.44 32.98 38.39
C ASP A 18 -12.61 32.30 37.65
N ILE A 19 -13.83 32.43 38.18
CA ILE A 19 -15.04 31.90 37.53
C ILE A 19 -15.27 32.61 36.18
N ILE A 20 -15.09 33.93 36.11
CA ILE A 20 -15.24 34.68 34.85
C ILE A 20 -14.19 34.24 33.83
N LEU A 21 -12.93 34.04 34.24
CA LEU A 21 -11.85 33.58 33.36
C LEU A 21 -12.11 32.17 32.82
N ILE A 22 -12.60 31.25 33.66
CA ILE A 22 -12.97 29.89 33.25
C ILE A 22 -14.14 29.92 32.24
N CYS A 23 -15.16 30.73 32.51
CA CYS A 23 -16.29 30.91 31.60
C CYS A 23 -15.84 31.49 30.25
N LEU A 24 -15.01 32.55 30.24
CA LEU A 24 -14.47 33.13 29.02
C LEU A 24 -13.59 32.14 28.24
N GLY A 25 -12.76 31.34 28.93
CA GLY A 25 -11.95 30.28 28.33
C GLY A 25 -12.80 29.20 27.65
N SER A 26 -13.89 28.77 28.29
CA SER A 26 -14.83 27.79 27.74
C SER A 26 -15.56 28.30 26.50
N VAL A 27 -15.96 29.58 26.49
CA VAL A 27 -16.57 30.24 25.32
C VAL A 27 -15.57 30.35 24.17
N PHE A 28 -14.32 30.74 24.44
CA PHE A 28 -13.27 30.79 23.42
C PHE A 28 -12.98 29.40 22.82
N LEU A 29 -12.91 28.36 23.65
CA LEU A 29 -12.74 26.97 23.20
C LEU A 29 -13.92 26.52 22.31
N ALA A 30 -15.16 26.86 22.70
CA ALA A 30 -16.34 26.54 21.90
C ALA A 30 -16.32 27.28 20.54
N LEU A 31 -15.96 28.57 20.53
CA LEU A 31 -15.88 29.36 19.30
C LEU A 31 -14.80 28.85 18.34
N THR A 32 -13.62 28.46 18.86
CA THR A 32 -12.55 27.86 18.04
C THR A 32 -12.95 26.49 17.48
N ALA A 33 -13.65 25.67 18.26
CA ALA A 33 -14.19 24.39 17.79
C ALA A 33 -15.26 24.58 16.70
N ILE A 34 -16.15 25.56 16.85
CA ILE A 34 -17.15 25.92 15.82
C ILE A 34 -16.46 26.42 14.54
N ALA A 35 -15.46 27.29 14.66
CA ALA A 35 -14.68 27.78 13.51
C ALA A 35 -13.97 26.64 12.77
N LEU A 36 -13.39 25.68 13.50
CA LEU A 36 -12.76 24.49 12.92
C LEU A 36 -13.79 23.59 12.21
N CYS A 37 -14.96 23.38 12.80
CA CYS A 37 -16.06 22.64 12.18
C CYS A 37 -16.55 23.32 10.89
N ILE A 38 -16.67 24.64 10.88
CA ILE A 38 -17.03 25.44 9.69
C ILE A 38 -15.93 25.30 8.62
N ALA A 39 -14.65 25.42 8.99
CA ALA A 39 -13.53 25.26 8.06
C ALA A 39 -13.53 23.85 7.43
N ILE A 40 -13.71 22.80 8.24
CA ILE A 40 -13.84 21.41 7.76
C ILE A 40 -15.06 21.27 6.83
N ALA A 41 -16.20 21.87 7.18
CA ALA A 41 -17.40 21.86 6.35
C ALA A 41 -17.18 22.58 5.01
N ILE A 42 -16.48 23.71 4.99
CA ILE A 42 -16.11 24.45 3.76
C ILE A 42 -15.17 23.60 2.89
N VAL A 43 -14.13 22.99 3.47
CA VAL A 43 -13.21 22.10 2.74
C VAL A 43 -13.96 20.89 2.18
N ARG A 44 -14.85 20.27 2.95
CA ARG A 44 -15.70 19.18 2.49
C ARG A 44 -16.67 19.61 1.38
N ARG A 45 -17.28 20.80 1.48
CA ARG A 45 -18.12 21.37 0.42
C ARG A 45 -17.33 21.67 -0.85
N ARG A 46 -16.12 22.22 -0.75
CA ARG A 46 -15.21 22.44 -1.90
C ARG A 46 -14.77 21.13 -2.54
N LYS A 47 -14.42 20.10 -1.75
CA LYS A 47 -14.12 18.75 -2.25
C LYS A 47 -15.35 18.10 -2.91
N LYS A 48 -16.55 18.26 -2.34
CA LYS A 48 -17.81 17.75 -2.91
C LYS A 48 -18.21 18.50 -4.18
N ALA A 49 -17.99 19.81 -4.26
CA ALA A 49 -18.21 20.62 -5.46
C ALA A 49 -17.23 20.24 -6.58
N LYS A 50 -15.93 20.02 -6.27
CA LYS A 50 -14.97 19.46 -7.23
C LYS A 50 -15.37 18.06 -7.70
N ARG A 51 -15.81 17.17 -6.80
CA ARG A 51 -16.37 15.86 -7.18
C ARG A 51 -17.60 15.98 -8.08
N ARG A 52 -18.52 16.91 -7.79
CA ARG A 52 -19.72 17.19 -8.61
C ARG A 52 -19.43 17.88 -9.94
N ALA A 53 -18.34 18.63 -10.07
CA ALA A 53 -17.91 19.20 -11.35
C ALA A 53 -17.24 18.15 -12.26
N VAL A 54 -16.62 17.13 -11.67
CA VAL A 54 -16.07 15.97 -12.39
C VAL A 54 -17.13 14.90 -12.70
N SER A 55 -18.22 14.84 -11.92
CA SER A 55 -19.27 13.80 -12.01
C SER A 55 -20.47 14.01 -12.95
N PRO A 56 -20.77 15.16 -13.61
CA PRO A 56 -21.95 15.24 -14.49
C PRO A 56 -21.75 14.42 -15.77
N ALA A 57 -20.52 14.01 -16.08
CA ALA A 57 -20.21 13.13 -17.20
C ALA A 57 -20.34 11.62 -16.87
N PHE A 58 -20.60 11.23 -15.61
CA PHE A 58 -20.46 9.82 -15.19
C PHE A 58 -21.67 9.23 -14.44
N GLU A 59 -22.60 10.02 -13.90
CA GLU A 59 -23.73 9.50 -13.09
C GLU A 59 -24.92 8.91 -13.89
N ALA A 60 -24.77 8.63 -15.19
CA ALA A 60 -25.80 7.92 -15.98
C ALA A 60 -25.63 6.38 -16.00
N HIS A 61 -24.54 5.84 -15.45
CA HIS A 61 -24.32 4.39 -15.37
C HIS A 61 -23.87 4.04 -13.96
N LEU A 62 -24.79 3.47 -13.18
CA LEU A 62 -24.61 2.61 -11.98
C LEU A 62 -25.62 2.97 -10.88
N SER A 63 -26.83 2.44 -11.01
CA SER A 63 -27.70 2.19 -9.85
C SER A 63 -27.51 0.72 -9.43
N PRO A 64 -27.31 0.38 -8.14
CA PRO A 64 -27.08 -1.00 -7.71
C PRO A 64 -28.39 -1.79 -7.66
N HIS A 65 -28.40 -2.99 -8.25
CA HIS A 65 -29.44 -3.98 -8.00
C HIS A 65 -29.33 -4.50 -6.56
N HIS A 66 -30.35 -4.20 -5.75
CA HIS A 66 -30.64 -4.93 -4.52
C HIS A 66 -31.06 -6.36 -4.89
N LEU A 67 -30.26 -7.36 -4.53
CA LEU A 67 -30.69 -8.76 -4.48
C LEU A 67 -31.19 -9.05 -3.07
N VAL A 68 -32.51 -9.03 -2.93
CA VAL A 68 -33.24 -9.60 -1.79
C VAL A 68 -33.27 -11.12 -2.01
N TYR A 69 -32.78 -11.87 -1.03
CA TYR A 69 -32.98 -13.30 -0.91
C TYR A 69 -34.46 -13.54 -0.55
N GLU A 70 -35.22 -14.18 -1.44
CA GLU A 70 -36.51 -14.78 -1.08
C GLU A 70 -36.49 -16.29 -1.30
N ASP A 71 -37.03 -16.94 -0.29
CA ASP A 71 -37.09 -18.37 0.00
C ASP A 71 -38.07 -19.10 -0.94
N ARG A 72 -37.71 -20.31 -1.38
CA ARG A 72 -38.58 -21.15 -2.25
C ARG A 72 -39.10 -22.34 -1.47
N LYS A 73 -40.44 -22.43 -1.35
CA LYS A 73 -41.17 -23.68 -1.15
C LYS A 73 -42.38 -23.75 -2.10
N SER A 74 -42.48 -24.88 -2.82
CA SER A 74 -43.68 -25.67 -3.27
C SER A 74 -44.96 -24.92 -3.70
N SER A 75 -45.72 -25.23 -4.77
CA SER A 75 -46.03 -26.50 -5.44
C SER A 75 -46.89 -26.25 -6.71
N GLU A 76 -46.86 -27.22 -7.64
CA GLU A 76 -47.95 -27.71 -8.52
C GLU A 76 -48.68 -26.83 -9.57
N GLY A 77 -48.48 -27.19 -10.85
CA GLY A 77 -49.55 -27.75 -11.71
C GLY A 77 -50.34 -26.84 -12.68
N PRO A 78 -50.66 -27.25 -13.93
CA PRO A 78 -50.99 -26.36 -15.08
C PRO A 78 -52.42 -26.63 -15.66
N PRO A 79 -52.75 -26.33 -16.95
CA PRO A 79 -52.72 -25.09 -17.76
C PRO A 79 -54.11 -24.77 -18.41
N GLN A 80 -54.26 -23.65 -19.14
CA GLN A 80 -54.83 -23.55 -20.53
C GLN A 80 -55.25 -22.12 -20.96
N GLN A 81 -55.20 -21.90 -22.29
CA GLN A 81 -55.38 -20.69 -23.13
C GLN A 81 -56.88 -20.29 -23.36
N PRO A 82 -57.29 -19.39 -24.29
CA PRO A 82 -56.72 -18.16 -24.89
C PRO A 82 -57.68 -16.91 -24.95
N ARG A 83 -57.09 -15.73 -25.21
CA ARG A 83 -57.56 -14.54 -25.97
C ARG A 83 -58.91 -13.84 -25.66
N THR A 84 -58.83 -12.52 -25.38
CA THR A 84 -59.55 -11.46 -26.13
C THR A 84 -58.82 -10.11 -26.05
N LEU A 85 -58.99 -9.29 -27.10
CA LEU A 85 -58.36 -8.00 -27.36
C LEU A 85 -59.03 -6.84 -26.62
N SER A 86 -58.23 -5.82 -26.25
CA SER A 86 -58.37 -4.42 -26.70
C SER A 86 -57.95 -3.42 -25.62
N ARG A 87 -56.88 -2.65 -25.86
CA ARG A 87 -56.95 -1.20 -26.17
C ARG A 87 -55.53 -0.62 -26.24
N ARG A 88 -55.21 0.00 -27.38
CA ARG A 88 -53.92 0.61 -27.74
C ARG A 88 -53.58 1.79 -26.82
N VAL A 89 -52.31 1.87 -26.42
CA VAL A 89 -51.62 3.13 -26.12
C VAL A 89 -50.36 3.19 -26.99
N HIS A 90 -50.26 4.25 -27.77
CA HIS A 90 -49.14 4.59 -28.64
C HIS A 90 -47.83 4.61 -27.85
N ARG A 91 -46.85 3.81 -28.25
CA ARG A 91 -45.45 3.97 -27.84
C ARG A 91 -44.79 4.96 -28.81
N PRO A 92 -44.08 5.99 -28.34
CA PRO A 92 -43.23 6.78 -29.22
C PRO A 92 -42.10 5.91 -29.78
N ASP A 93 -41.71 6.22 -31.02
CA ASP A 93 -40.67 5.54 -31.77
C ASP A 93 -39.35 5.48 -31.00
N ARG A 94 -38.65 4.37 -31.18
CA ARG A 94 -37.31 4.13 -30.62
C ARG A 94 -36.41 5.32 -30.94
N ILE A 95 -35.97 6.03 -29.91
CA ILE A 95 -34.76 6.86 -30.01
C ILE A 95 -33.64 5.89 -30.36
N HIS A 96 -33.12 6.01 -31.58
CA HIS A 96 -31.95 5.28 -32.02
C HIS A 96 -30.75 5.87 -31.29
N ILE A 97 -30.40 5.30 -30.13
CA ILE A 97 -29.12 5.56 -29.50
C ILE A 97 -28.09 4.92 -30.44
N PRO A 98 -27.14 5.68 -31.02
CA PRO A 98 -26.08 5.07 -31.81
C PRO A 98 -25.34 4.10 -30.91
N ALA A 99 -25.20 2.85 -31.35
CA ALA A 99 -24.36 1.88 -30.67
C ALA A 99 -22.95 2.49 -30.63
N ILE A 100 -22.53 2.97 -29.46
CA ILE A 100 -21.13 3.24 -29.21
C ILE A 100 -20.47 1.87 -29.36
N SER A 101 -19.72 1.71 -30.45
CA SER A 101 -19.00 0.46 -30.66
C SER A 101 -18.11 0.23 -29.44
N HIS A 102 -18.15 -0.98 -28.89
CA HIS A 102 -17.22 -1.42 -27.87
C HIS A 102 -15.74 -1.27 -28.30
N ALA A 103 -15.49 -0.95 -29.57
CA ALA A 103 -14.17 -0.62 -30.12
C ALA A 103 -13.57 0.70 -29.61
N ALA A 104 -14.32 1.58 -28.93
CA ALA A 104 -13.79 2.85 -28.40
C ALA A 104 -13.18 2.74 -26.98
N ILE A 105 -13.32 1.60 -26.29
CA ILE A 105 -12.80 1.38 -24.93
C ILE A 105 -11.58 0.43 -24.90
N GLU A 106 -11.26 -0.19 -26.04
CA GLU A 106 -10.07 -1.03 -26.22
C GLU A 106 -9.03 -0.31 -27.08
N GLN A 107 -8.39 0.72 -26.53
CA GLN A 107 -7.04 1.05 -26.96
C GLN A 107 -6.12 0.55 -25.85
N PRO A 108 -5.40 -0.56 -26.04
CA PRO A 108 -4.30 -0.91 -25.15
C PRO A 108 -3.28 0.21 -25.34
N MET A 109 -3.30 1.20 -24.46
CA MET A 109 -2.24 2.18 -24.34
C MET A 109 -1.01 1.43 -23.85
N ASN A 110 -0.33 0.78 -24.80
CA ASN A 110 1.03 0.29 -24.70
C ASN A 110 1.95 1.52 -24.72
N VAL A 111 1.74 2.41 -23.76
CA VAL A 111 2.55 3.60 -23.56
C VAL A 111 3.82 3.09 -22.91
N ASP A 112 4.94 3.25 -23.61
CA ASP A 112 6.25 3.05 -23.02
C ASP A 112 6.39 3.99 -21.83
N THR A 113 6.50 3.39 -20.65
CA THR A 113 6.59 4.07 -19.35
C THR A 113 8.02 4.03 -18.81
N SER A 114 8.95 3.49 -19.60
CA SER A 114 10.36 3.45 -19.26
C SER A 114 11.00 4.84 -19.34
N ILE A 115 11.91 5.11 -18.42
CA ILE A 115 12.52 6.42 -18.25
C ILE A 115 14.05 6.24 -18.31
N PRO A 116 14.75 6.87 -19.28
CA PRO A 116 16.20 6.83 -19.32
C PRO A 116 16.83 7.25 -17.99
N VAL A 117 17.86 6.54 -17.54
CA VAL A 117 18.52 6.77 -16.23
C VAL A 117 18.96 8.23 -16.08
N SER A 118 19.49 8.83 -17.14
CA SER A 118 19.92 10.24 -17.16
C SER A 118 18.76 11.22 -16.93
N ASN A 119 17.54 10.86 -17.35
CA ASN A 119 16.37 11.72 -17.29
C ASN A 119 15.45 11.39 -16.10
N PHE A 120 15.78 10.36 -15.31
CA PHE A 120 14.93 9.87 -14.24
C PHE A 120 14.63 10.95 -13.19
N ALA A 121 15.65 11.67 -12.72
CA ALA A 121 15.47 12.76 -11.76
C ALA A 121 14.56 13.88 -12.30
N ASN A 122 14.71 14.24 -13.58
CA ASN A 122 13.88 15.27 -14.23
C ASN A 122 12.42 14.79 -14.38
N ARG A 123 12.21 13.52 -14.70
CA ARG A 123 10.88 12.92 -14.75
C ARG A 123 10.20 12.94 -13.39
N VAL A 124 10.92 12.63 -12.29
CA VAL A 124 10.36 12.73 -10.93
C VAL A 124 9.97 14.16 -10.59
N GLN A 125 10.79 15.15 -10.94
CA GLN A 125 10.42 16.56 -10.75
C GLN A 125 9.14 16.93 -11.52
N LEU A 126 8.99 16.46 -12.76
CA LEU A 126 7.78 16.68 -13.56
C LEU A 126 6.55 15.99 -12.94
N LEU A 127 6.69 14.73 -12.50
CA LEU A 127 5.63 13.96 -11.86
C LEU A 127 5.11 14.63 -10.58
N ASN A 128 5.98 15.33 -9.85
CA ASN A 128 5.66 16.04 -8.62
C ASN A 128 5.12 17.47 -8.83
N LYS A 129 5.05 17.99 -10.07
CA LYS A 129 4.39 19.28 -10.36
C LYS A 129 2.87 19.19 -10.17
N ASP A 130 2.22 20.34 -10.07
CA ASP A 130 0.75 20.47 -9.99
C ASP A 130 0.12 19.56 -8.93
N ASP A 131 0.71 19.57 -7.72
CA ASP A 131 0.33 18.71 -6.59
C ASP A 131 0.36 17.20 -6.90
N GLY A 132 1.22 16.77 -7.83
CA GLY A 132 1.40 15.35 -8.19
C GLY A 132 0.33 14.80 -9.14
N LEU A 133 -0.36 15.65 -9.89
CA LEU A 133 -1.48 15.24 -10.75
C LEU A 133 -1.09 14.16 -11.77
N LEU A 134 0.07 14.32 -12.43
CA LEU A 134 0.56 13.35 -13.41
C LEU A 134 0.88 11.99 -12.78
N LEU A 135 1.51 11.99 -11.60
CA LEU A 135 1.79 10.77 -10.85
C LEU A 135 0.50 10.05 -10.46
N TYR A 136 -0.50 10.82 -10.02
CA TYR A 136 -1.81 10.30 -9.69
C TYR A 136 -2.51 9.67 -10.90
N GLU A 137 -2.49 10.33 -12.07
CA GLU A 137 -3.08 9.78 -13.30
C GLU A 137 -2.40 8.48 -13.76
N GLU A 138 -1.08 8.41 -13.64
CA GLU A 138 -0.29 7.20 -13.90
C GLU A 138 -0.70 6.06 -12.95
N PHE A 139 -0.79 6.34 -11.65
CA PHE A 139 -1.24 5.37 -10.65
C PHE A 139 -2.69 4.92 -10.86
N GLU A 140 -3.59 5.83 -11.24
CA GLU A 140 -4.99 5.50 -11.55
C GLU A 140 -5.10 4.62 -12.80
N THR A 141 -4.17 4.75 -13.74
CA THR A 141 -4.08 3.85 -14.90
C THR A 141 -3.75 2.42 -14.45
N LEU A 142 -2.80 2.24 -13.51
CA LEU A 142 -2.54 0.94 -12.89
C LEU A 142 -3.80 0.38 -12.20
N ASN A 143 -4.55 1.21 -11.48
CA ASN A 143 -5.78 0.79 -10.78
C ASN A 143 -6.85 0.28 -11.75
N ARG A 144 -7.07 0.97 -12.88
CA ARG A 144 -8.00 0.52 -13.93
C ARG A 144 -7.60 -0.83 -14.53
N GLN A 145 -6.30 -1.01 -14.86
CA GLN A 145 -5.80 -2.27 -15.41
C GLN A 145 -5.90 -3.44 -14.42
N THR A 146 -5.70 -3.17 -13.13
CA THR A 146 -5.77 -4.20 -12.09
C THR A 146 -7.19 -4.75 -11.95
N PHE A 147 -8.21 -3.92 -12.16
CA PHE A 147 -9.62 -4.35 -12.11
C PHE A 147 -9.89 -5.48 -13.11
N THR A 148 -9.38 -5.36 -14.34
CA THR A 148 -9.51 -6.39 -15.40
C THR A 148 -8.84 -7.72 -15.02
N LEU A 149 -7.75 -7.69 -14.24
CA LEU A 149 -7.07 -8.90 -13.76
C LEU A 149 -7.87 -9.65 -12.68
N MET A 150 -8.73 -8.96 -11.92
CA MET A 150 -9.47 -9.55 -10.80
C MET A 150 -10.58 -10.53 -11.23
N GLU A 151 -11.02 -10.49 -12.49
CA GLU A 151 -12.10 -11.33 -13.02
C GLU A 151 -11.69 -12.81 -13.21
N LYS A 152 -10.41 -13.16 -13.04
CA LYS A 152 -9.92 -14.55 -13.07
C LYS A 152 -9.76 -15.12 -11.65
N LYS A 153 -10.71 -15.91 -11.13
CA LYS A 153 -10.53 -16.63 -9.83
C LYS A 153 -11.31 -17.93 -9.73
N THR A 154 -10.69 -19.01 -9.22
CA THR A 154 -11.41 -20.18 -8.65
C THR A 154 -10.47 -21.12 -7.84
N THR A 155 -10.24 -20.82 -6.55
CA THR A 155 -10.19 -21.74 -5.38
C THR A 155 -10.12 -20.96 -4.06
N THR A 156 -9.54 -19.75 -4.09
CA THR A 156 -9.35 -18.89 -2.90
C THR A 156 -10.65 -18.34 -2.27
N ILE A 157 -11.80 -18.53 -2.93
CA ILE A 157 -13.12 -18.01 -2.50
C ILE A 157 -13.92 -19.03 -1.65
N SER A 158 -13.43 -20.27 -1.50
CA SER A 158 -14.12 -21.26 -0.65
C SER A 158 -14.31 -20.75 0.78
N GLU A 159 -15.45 -21.05 1.39
CA GLU A 159 -15.81 -20.54 2.72
C GLU A 159 -14.75 -20.85 3.80
N SER A 160 -14.14 -22.03 3.77
CA SER A 160 -13.06 -22.42 4.69
C SER A 160 -11.83 -21.49 4.58
N ASN A 161 -11.34 -21.26 3.35
CA ASN A 161 -10.18 -20.40 3.09
C ASN A 161 -10.45 -18.93 3.40
N MET A 162 -11.70 -18.47 3.27
CA MET A 162 -12.07 -17.08 3.58
C MET A 162 -11.80 -16.70 5.03
N ARG A 163 -11.92 -17.64 5.97
CA ARG A 163 -11.63 -17.42 7.40
C ARG A 163 -10.15 -17.20 7.69
N ARG A 164 -9.27 -17.66 6.80
CA ARG A 164 -7.81 -17.48 6.88
C ARG A 164 -7.32 -16.21 6.18
N ASN A 165 -8.23 -15.42 5.60
CA ASN A 165 -7.92 -14.14 4.99
C ASN A 165 -8.14 -13.00 5.98
N ARG A 166 -7.10 -12.19 6.21
CA ARG A 166 -7.21 -11.00 7.06
C ARG A 166 -8.15 -9.96 6.44
N PHE A 167 -8.17 -9.88 5.11
CA PHE A 167 -9.04 -9.00 4.34
C PHE A 167 -9.74 -9.80 3.24
N PHE A 168 -11.06 -9.67 3.15
CA PHE A 168 -11.89 -10.43 2.21
C PHE A 168 -11.62 -10.05 0.73
N ASP A 169 -11.09 -8.85 0.50
CA ASP A 169 -10.81 -8.30 -0.83
C ASP A 169 -9.33 -8.42 -1.24
N VAL A 170 -8.50 -9.07 -0.41
CA VAL A 170 -7.08 -9.33 -0.67
C VAL A 170 -6.85 -10.82 -0.71
N LEU A 171 -7.05 -11.39 -1.90
CA LEU A 171 -6.95 -12.82 -2.17
C LEU A 171 -5.71 -13.13 -3.03
N THR A 172 -5.18 -14.34 -2.90
CA THR A 172 -4.13 -14.88 -3.77
C THR A 172 -4.67 -15.28 -5.13
N PHE A 173 -3.84 -15.28 -6.17
CA PHE A 173 -4.16 -15.98 -7.41
C PHE A 173 -3.84 -17.48 -7.27
N ASP A 174 -4.65 -18.32 -7.89
CA ASP A 174 -4.51 -19.78 -7.71
C ASP A 174 -3.22 -20.33 -8.35
N HIS A 175 -2.71 -19.69 -9.42
CA HIS A 175 -1.54 -20.15 -10.17
C HIS A 175 -0.19 -19.96 -9.46
N ASN A 176 -0.11 -19.09 -8.45
CA ASN A 176 1.14 -18.81 -7.73
C ASN A 176 0.95 -18.68 -6.21
N ARG A 177 -0.18 -19.10 -5.67
CA ARG A 177 -0.36 -19.17 -4.21
C ARG A 177 0.59 -20.20 -3.60
N VAL A 178 1.04 -19.93 -2.38
CA VAL A 178 1.77 -20.93 -1.59
C VAL A 178 0.76 -21.96 -1.07
N LEU A 179 1.11 -23.24 -1.17
CA LEU A 179 0.35 -24.36 -0.63
C LEU A 179 1.14 -24.96 0.52
N LEU A 180 0.49 -25.16 1.67
CA LEU A 180 1.07 -25.95 2.75
C LEU A 180 1.03 -27.43 2.35
N ARG A 181 2.21 -28.04 2.27
CA ARG A 181 2.42 -29.44 1.91
C ARG A 181 2.00 -30.30 3.11
N ASP A 182 1.69 -31.55 2.86
CA ASP A 182 1.31 -32.53 3.88
C ASP A 182 0.02 -32.22 4.69
N ARG A 183 -0.76 -31.22 4.25
CA ARG A 183 -2.13 -30.96 4.73
C ARG A 183 -3.18 -31.46 3.73
N SER A 184 -4.40 -31.70 4.22
CA SER A 184 -5.54 -31.99 3.35
C SER A 184 -5.83 -30.84 2.40
N THR A 185 -6.51 -31.12 1.28
CA THR A 185 -6.93 -30.08 0.32
C THR A 185 -7.84 -29.01 0.93
N SER A 186 -8.52 -29.33 2.04
CA SER A 186 -9.34 -28.40 2.81
C SER A 186 -8.54 -27.50 3.78
N ASP A 187 -7.28 -27.84 4.06
CA ASP A 187 -6.44 -27.19 5.08
C ASP A 187 -5.08 -26.67 4.56
N ASN A 188 -4.77 -26.90 3.28
CA ASN A 188 -3.49 -26.50 2.68
C ASN A 188 -3.37 -25.01 2.31
N TYR A 189 -4.34 -24.17 2.69
CA TYR A 189 -4.41 -22.78 2.29
C TYR A 189 -3.71 -21.84 3.28
N ILE A 190 -2.86 -20.97 2.72
CA ILE A 190 -2.32 -19.78 3.37
C ILE A 190 -2.38 -18.60 2.39
N ASN A 191 -2.68 -17.40 2.87
CA ASN A 191 -2.71 -16.19 2.04
C ASN A 191 -1.28 -15.65 1.81
N ALA A 192 -0.58 -16.32 0.90
CA ALA A 192 0.74 -15.95 0.43
C ALA A 192 0.91 -16.29 -1.06
N SER A 193 1.73 -15.53 -1.76
CA SER A 193 2.00 -15.70 -3.19
C SER A 193 3.51 -15.73 -3.43
N TYR A 194 3.96 -16.65 -4.29
CA TYR A 194 5.31 -16.58 -4.84
C TYR A 194 5.43 -15.38 -5.78
N ILE A 195 6.48 -14.60 -5.62
CA ILE A 195 6.81 -13.48 -6.50
C ILE A 195 8.16 -13.73 -7.14
N LYS A 196 8.19 -13.54 -8.46
CA LYS A 196 9.37 -13.74 -9.30
C LYS A 196 10.47 -12.69 -9.06
N SER A 197 11.70 -13.02 -9.41
CA SER A 197 12.84 -12.10 -9.45
C SER A 197 12.66 -10.98 -10.47
N TYR A 198 13.60 -10.02 -10.53
CA TYR A 198 13.52 -8.89 -11.48
C TYR A 198 13.46 -9.30 -12.96
N ASP A 199 14.11 -10.42 -13.29
CA ASP A 199 14.28 -11.05 -14.60
C ASP A 199 13.36 -12.27 -14.81
N ASP A 200 12.43 -12.50 -13.88
CA ASP A 200 11.51 -13.63 -13.84
C ASP A 200 12.13 -15.05 -13.81
N SER A 201 13.43 -15.16 -13.57
CA SER A 201 14.18 -16.43 -13.59
C SER A 201 13.86 -17.39 -12.43
N ARG A 202 13.48 -16.87 -11.26
CA ARG A 202 13.14 -17.69 -10.08
C ARG A 202 12.07 -17.03 -9.22
N ASN A 203 11.48 -17.79 -8.29
CA ASN A 203 10.67 -17.22 -7.21
C ASN A 203 11.64 -16.64 -6.17
N GLU A 204 11.81 -15.32 -6.14
CA GLU A 204 12.74 -14.65 -5.24
C GLU A 204 12.08 -14.28 -3.90
N PHE A 205 10.76 -14.16 -3.88
CA PHE A 205 10.02 -13.79 -2.68
C PHE A 205 8.78 -14.64 -2.43
N VAL A 206 8.38 -14.67 -1.17
CA VAL A 206 7.03 -15.01 -0.74
C VAL A 206 6.38 -13.73 -0.17
N ALA A 207 5.34 -13.23 -0.84
CA ALA A 207 4.56 -12.09 -0.36
C ALA A 207 3.32 -12.59 0.40
N ALA A 208 3.24 -12.30 1.70
CA ALA A 208 2.20 -12.84 2.59
C ALA A 208 1.43 -11.75 3.35
N GLN A 209 0.20 -12.06 3.78
CA GLN A 209 -0.46 -11.26 4.82
C GLN A 209 0.24 -11.46 6.19
N GLY A 210 0.07 -10.52 7.12
CA GLY A 210 0.44 -10.74 8.51
C GLY A 210 -0.47 -11.81 9.14
N PRO A 211 0.08 -12.83 9.85
CA PRO A 211 -0.70 -13.92 10.40
C PRO A 211 -1.79 -13.43 11.36
N ILE A 212 -2.93 -14.11 11.37
CA ILE A 212 -4.09 -13.81 12.21
C ILE A 212 -3.92 -14.57 13.51
N GLY A 213 -4.10 -13.90 14.65
CA GLY A 213 -3.95 -14.49 15.98
C GLY A 213 -5.20 -14.29 16.83
N PRO A 214 -5.17 -14.81 18.09
CA PRO A 214 -6.32 -14.82 18.99
C PRO A 214 -7.09 -13.49 19.14
N PRO A 215 -6.42 -12.31 19.24
CA PRO A 215 -7.14 -11.05 19.41
C PRO A 215 -7.99 -10.62 18.21
N GLU A 216 -7.85 -11.27 17.04
CA GLU A 216 -8.64 -10.98 15.83
C GLU A 216 -9.80 -11.96 15.58
N LEU A 217 -9.92 -13.00 16.39
CA LEU A 217 -10.88 -14.08 16.15
C LEU A 217 -12.32 -13.67 16.50
N ILE A 218 -12.51 -12.58 17.24
CA ILE A 218 -13.81 -12.09 17.72
C ILE A 218 -14.16 -10.78 16.99
N PRO A 219 -15.35 -10.63 16.37
CA PRO A 219 -16.46 -11.56 16.18
C PRO A 219 -16.54 -12.15 14.76
N HIS A 220 -15.47 -12.07 13.96
CA HIS A 220 -15.55 -12.26 12.49
C HIS A 220 -15.31 -13.68 11.98
N GLY A 221 -15.30 -14.69 12.86
CA GLY A 221 -15.15 -16.10 12.45
C GLY A 221 -13.85 -16.39 11.71
N ARG A 222 -12.81 -15.58 11.94
CA ARG A 222 -11.47 -15.83 11.38
C ARG A 222 -10.81 -17.01 12.08
N GLU A 223 -9.89 -17.64 11.38
CA GLU A 223 -9.05 -18.71 11.93
C GLU A 223 -7.67 -18.17 12.31
N ASN A 224 -7.08 -18.74 13.37
CA ASN A 224 -5.69 -18.48 13.72
C ASN A 224 -4.77 -19.09 12.66
N THR A 225 -3.86 -18.29 12.11
CA THR A 225 -2.94 -18.70 11.04
C THR A 225 -1.47 -18.58 11.43
N VAL A 226 -1.15 -18.39 12.72
CA VAL A 226 0.23 -18.28 13.19
C VAL A 226 1.01 -19.59 12.97
N ALA A 227 0.40 -20.76 13.25
CA ALA A 227 1.04 -22.06 13.01
C ALA A 227 1.24 -22.32 11.50
N HIS A 228 0.22 -22.05 10.68
CA HIS A 228 0.32 -22.11 9.21
C HIS A 228 1.44 -21.21 8.67
N PHE A 229 1.67 -20.05 9.28
CA PHE A 229 2.72 -19.12 8.88
C PHE A 229 4.13 -19.67 9.15
N TRP A 230 4.36 -20.27 10.32
CA TRP A 230 5.64 -20.92 10.63
C TRP A 230 5.88 -22.18 9.81
N GLU A 231 4.83 -22.96 9.53
CA GLU A 231 4.92 -24.10 8.62
C GLU A 231 5.34 -23.68 7.21
N MET A 232 4.78 -22.59 6.70
CA MET A 232 5.21 -22.02 5.43
C MET A 232 6.68 -21.57 5.47
N ILE A 233 7.11 -20.88 6.53
CA ILE A 233 8.51 -20.44 6.72
C ILE A 233 9.46 -21.64 6.67
N TRP A 234 9.11 -22.70 7.41
CA TRP A 234 9.89 -23.93 7.45
C TRP A 234 9.95 -24.62 6.09
N GLN A 235 8.79 -24.86 5.48
CA GLN A 235 8.64 -25.57 4.21
C GLN A 235 9.38 -24.89 3.06
N GLU A 236 9.30 -23.56 2.98
CA GLU A 236 9.93 -22.76 1.92
C GLU A 236 11.39 -22.42 2.24
N ARG A 237 11.95 -22.96 3.33
CA ARG A 237 13.34 -22.71 3.79
C ARG A 237 13.65 -21.21 3.88
N ILE A 238 12.72 -20.44 4.44
CA ILE A 238 12.87 -19.00 4.60
C ILE A 238 13.90 -18.73 5.70
N GLU A 239 15.02 -18.12 5.32
CA GLU A 239 16.02 -17.61 6.28
C GLU A 239 15.87 -16.10 6.53
N CYS A 240 15.26 -15.37 5.59
CA CYS A 240 15.07 -13.93 5.66
C CYS A 240 13.59 -13.58 5.70
N LEU A 241 13.14 -13.05 6.84
CA LEU A 241 11.78 -12.62 7.09
C LEU A 241 11.73 -11.10 7.22
N VAL A 242 10.90 -10.42 6.41
CA VAL A 242 10.78 -8.96 6.41
C VAL A 242 9.37 -8.60 6.87
N MET A 243 9.28 -7.96 8.04
CA MET A 243 8.03 -7.50 8.65
C MET A 243 7.94 -5.97 8.55
N LEU A 244 7.00 -5.47 7.75
CA LEU A 244 6.86 -4.05 7.43
C LEU A 244 5.66 -3.40 8.12
N THR A 245 5.29 -3.85 9.31
CA THR A 245 4.16 -3.30 10.08
C THR A 245 4.35 -3.59 11.55
N ARG A 246 3.94 -2.66 12.42
CA ARG A 246 3.78 -3.00 13.84
C ARG A 246 2.58 -3.93 14.00
N CYS A 247 2.54 -4.72 15.07
CA CYS A 247 1.36 -5.53 15.38
C CYS A 247 0.10 -4.66 15.53
N ILE A 248 0.22 -3.48 16.14
CA ILE A 248 -0.88 -2.52 16.33
C ILE A 248 -0.47 -1.15 15.79
N GLU A 249 -1.32 -0.55 14.97
CA GLU A 249 -1.15 0.80 14.41
C GLU A 249 -2.45 1.58 14.54
N HIS A 250 -2.41 2.79 15.13
CA HIS A 250 -3.60 3.61 15.37
C HIS A 250 -4.77 2.83 16.00
N LEU A 251 -4.46 2.02 17.03
CA LEU A 251 -5.41 1.15 17.74
C LEU A 251 -6.05 0.04 16.88
N LYS A 252 -5.52 -0.22 15.67
CA LYS A 252 -5.97 -1.30 14.81
C LYS A 252 -4.92 -2.40 14.76
N LEU A 253 -5.38 -3.64 14.93
CA LEU A 253 -4.56 -4.82 14.80
C LEU A 253 -4.21 -5.06 13.32
N LYS A 254 -2.91 -5.13 13.04
CA LYS A 254 -2.33 -5.26 11.70
C LYS A 254 -1.69 -6.61 11.47
N CYS A 255 -1.11 -7.19 12.52
CA CYS A 255 -0.41 -8.45 12.50
C CYS A 255 -0.49 -9.07 13.90
N ALA A 256 -0.75 -10.37 14.01
CA ALA A 256 -0.50 -11.05 15.27
C ALA A 256 1.01 -11.12 15.52
N GLN A 257 1.40 -11.05 16.79
CA GLN A 257 2.76 -11.42 17.16
C GLN A 257 2.92 -12.93 16.98
N TYR A 258 3.94 -13.32 16.24
CA TYR A 258 4.24 -14.72 15.91
C TYR A 258 5.62 -15.15 16.41
N TRP A 259 6.21 -14.42 17.36
CA TRP A 259 7.53 -14.73 17.93
C TRP A 259 7.52 -14.59 19.47
N PRO A 260 8.44 -15.25 20.19
CA PRO A 260 8.67 -15.02 21.62
C PRO A 260 9.34 -13.67 21.88
N ASN A 261 8.91 -12.92 22.90
CA ASN A 261 9.35 -11.54 23.14
C ASN A 261 10.65 -11.40 23.93
N GLU A 262 10.99 -12.41 24.72
CA GLU A 262 12.13 -12.35 25.63
C GLU A 262 13.29 -13.16 25.05
N LEU A 263 14.49 -12.57 25.05
CA LEU A 263 15.70 -13.24 24.57
C LEU A 263 15.95 -14.52 25.38
N GLY A 264 16.22 -15.63 24.69
CA GLY A 264 16.40 -16.96 25.28
C GLY A 264 15.10 -17.68 25.62
N THR A 265 13.94 -17.13 25.24
CA THR A 265 12.65 -17.81 25.40
C THR A 265 12.18 -18.43 24.09
N ALA A 266 11.47 -19.54 24.21
CA ALA A 266 10.89 -20.29 23.11
C ALA A 266 9.36 -20.33 23.20
N ALA A 267 8.72 -20.44 22.04
CA ALA A 267 7.27 -20.64 21.92
C ALA A 267 6.97 -21.69 20.85
N ASP A 268 5.94 -22.50 21.11
CA ASP A 268 5.48 -23.54 20.19
C ASP A 268 4.35 -23.05 19.30
N TYR A 269 4.47 -23.31 18.00
CA TYR A 269 3.50 -22.98 16.97
C TYR A 269 3.12 -24.24 16.19
N GLY A 270 2.29 -25.08 16.80
CA GLY A 270 2.05 -26.44 16.30
C GLY A 270 3.25 -27.34 16.60
N PRO A 271 3.80 -28.08 15.63
CA PRO A 271 4.98 -28.93 15.85
C PRO A 271 6.32 -28.17 15.78
N ILE A 272 6.28 -26.86 15.47
CA ILE A 272 7.48 -26.03 15.31
C ILE A 272 7.71 -25.24 16.60
N THR A 273 8.91 -25.36 17.17
CA THR A 273 9.38 -24.54 18.28
C THR A 273 10.23 -23.41 17.74
N VAL A 274 10.00 -22.18 18.19
CA VAL A 274 10.75 -20.99 17.78
C VAL A 274 11.34 -20.34 19.02
N GLU A 275 12.67 -20.25 19.08
CA GLU A 275 13.42 -19.60 20.15
C GLU A 275 14.03 -18.29 19.67
N LEU A 276 13.89 -17.21 20.46
CA LEU A 276 14.58 -15.95 20.17
C LEU A 276 16.01 -15.99 20.70
N VAL A 277 17.00 -16.05 19.81
CA VAL A 277 18.41 -16.24 20.18
C VAL A 277 19.28 -14.99 20.02
N ALA A 278 18.83 -14.01 19.23
CA ALA A 278 19.50 -12.70 19.16
C ALA A 278 18.55 -11.56 18.81
N VAL A 279 18.84 -10.37 19.33
CA VAL A 279 18.16 -9.11 18.99
C VAL A 279 19.22 -8.04 18.71
N THR A 280 19.02 -7.26 17.64
CA THR A 280 19.81 -6.07 17.34
C THR A 280 18.89 -4.94 16.95
N GLU A 281 18.98 -3.82 17.65
CA GLU A 281 18.18 -2.63 17.38
C GLU A 281 18.95 -1.65 16.49
N TYR A 282 18.26 -1.13 15.48
CA TYR A 282 18.70 -0.04 14.62
C TYR A 282 17.73 1.13 14.77
N ALA A 283 18.12 2.31 14.26
CA ALA A 283 17.31 3.52 14.40
C ALA A 283 15.85 3.37 13.93
N SER A 284 15.60 2.57 12.88
CA SER A 284 14.27 2.40 12.26
C SER A 284 13.84 0.95 12.11
N ALA A 285 14.57 0.00 12.69
CA ALA A 285 14.31 -1.43 12.52
C ALA A 285 14.84 -2.26 13.70
N ILE A 286 14.19 -3.39 13.95
CA ILE A 286 14.66 -4.41 14.89
C ILE A 286 14.99 -5.66 14.10
N GLN A 287 16.19 -6.20 14.28
CA GLN A 287 16.57 -7.50 13.75
C GLN A 287 16.48 -8.54 14.86
N ARG A 288 15.76 -9.62 14.60
CA ARG A 288 15.65 -10.79 15.49
C ARG A 288 16.19 -12.01 14.77
N THR A 289 16.97 -12.83 15.45
CA THR A 289 17.37 -14.15 14.95
C THR A 289 16.71 -15.20 15.81
N PHE A 290 16.10 -16.18 15.15
CA PHE A 290 15.40 -17.28 15.76
C PHE A 290 16.06 -18.59 15.41
N ASP A 291 16.15 -19.48 16.39
CA ASP A 291 16.35 -20.91 16.12
C ASP A 291 14.96 -21.56 16.03
N VAL A 292 14.69 -22.15 14.87
CA VAL A 292 13.41 -22.77 14.52
C VAL A 292 13.63 -24.26 14.43
N THR A 293 12.91 -25.05 15.21
CA THR A 293 13.11 -26.50 15.35
C THR A 293 11.84 -27.25 14.95
N LEU A 294 12.00 -28.29 14.12
CA LEU A 294 10.97 -29.27 13.79
C LEU A 294 11.56 -30.68 13.81
N GLY A 295 11.09 -31.52 14.72
CA GLY A 295 11.69 -32.84 14.94
C GLY A 295 13.14 -32.69 15.40
N ASP A 296 14.08 -33.31 14.68
CA ASP A 296 15.51 -33.30 15.00
C ASP A 296 16.30 -32.23 14.21
N GLU A 297 15.62 -31.40 13.40
CA GLU A 297 16.26 -30.37 12.58
C GLU A 297 16.02 -28.97 13.18
N THR A 298 17.09 -28.17 13.27
CA THR A 298 17.03 -26.76 13.65
C THR A 298 17.59 -25.88 12.54
N ARG A 299 16.90 -24.80 12.20
CA ARG A 299 17.30 -23.81 11.19
C ARG A 299 17.25 -22.41 11.78
N SER A 300 18.15 -21.55 11.32
CA SER A 300 18.15 -20.14 11.74
C SER A 300 17.27 -19.30 10.81
N VAL A 301 16.40 -18.47 11.39
CA VAL A 301 15.55 -17.52 10.67
C VAL A 301 15.79 -16.12 11.22
N THR A 302 16.13 -15.16 10.35
CA THR A 302 16.32 -13.76 10.75
C THR A 302 15.16 -12.90 10.27
N GLN A 303 14.48 -12.25 11.22
CA GLN A 303 13.44 -11.26 10.97
C GLN A 303 14.00 -9.84 11.01
N PHE A 304 13.73 -9.05 9.98
CA PHE A 304 13.90 -7.60 9.95
C PHE A 304 12.52 -6.95 10.12
N HIS A 305 12.28 -6.36 11.30
CA HIS A 305 11.05 -5.67 11.65
C HIS A 305 11.21 -4.16 11.49
N PHE A 306 10.60 -3.60 10.45
CA PHE A 306 10.62 -2.16 10.18
C PHE A 306 9.37 -1.50 10.76
N GLU A 307 9.56 -0.63 11.76
CA GLU A 307 8.48 -0.05 12.54
C GLU A 307 8.09 1.37 12.11
N ASP A 308 8.95 2.05 11.37
CA ASP A 308 8.80 3.47 10.98
C ASP A 308 8.01 3.66 9.66
N TRP A 309 7.03 2.79 9.39
CA TRP A 309 6.17 2.89 8.22
C TRP A 309 4.69 2.74 8.57
N LEU A 310 3.99 3.86 8.68
CA LEU A 310 2.55 3.89 8.92
C LEU A 310 1.75 3.37 7.70
N ASP A 311 0.66 2.66 7.97
CA ASP A 311 -0.19 2.07 6.92
C ASP A 311 -0.77 3.11 5.94
N ALA A 312 -0.94 2.70 4.68
CA ALA A 312 -1.51 3.48 3.57
C ALA A 312 -0.80 4.81 3.22
N LYS A 313 0.36 5.09 3.83
CA LYS A 313 1.24 6.21 3.48
C LYS A 313 2.53 5.71 2.81
N GLY A 314 3.27 6.63 2.19
CA GLY A 314 4.70 6.41 1.92
C GLY A 314 5.50 6.33 3.23
N PRO A 315 6.75 5.83 3.18
CA PRO A 315 7.64 5.91 4.35
C PRO A 315 7.86 7.37 4.73
N GLU A 316 7.97 7.68 6.02
CA GLU A 316 8.23 9.06 6.47
C GLU A 316 9.60 9.55 5.99
N ASN A 317 10.56 8.64 5.91
CA ASN A 317 11.88 8.88 5.34
C ASN A 317 12.21 7.78 4.30
N THR A 318 12.21 8.16 3.03
CA THR A 318 12.54 7.26 1.92
C THR A 318 13.97 6.73 1.97
N GLN A 319 14.92 7.45 2.60
CA GLN A 319 16.28 6.96 2.80
C GLN A 319 16.30 5.72 3.72
N ASN A 320 15.52 5.72 4.80
CA ASN A 320 15.44 4.57 5.71
C ASN A 320 14.91 3.32 4.99
N LEU A 321 13.95 3.48 4.08
CA LEU A 321 13.47 2.40 3.23
C LEU A 321 14.58 1.86 2.31
N LEU A 322 15.30 2.76 1.64
CA LEU A 322 16.41 2.38 0.76
C LEU A 322 17.49 1.62 1.53
N ASP A 323 17.91 2.14 2.68
CA ASP A 323 18.94 1.53 3.53
C ASP A 323 18.50 0.14 4.03
N LEU A 324 17.23 0.00 4.42
CA LEU A 324 16.65 -1.30 4.78
C LEU A 324 16.73 -2.29 3.61
N VAL A 325 16.29 -1.89 2.41
CA VAL A 325 16.34 -2.78 1.23
C VAL A 325 17.78 -3.17 0.92
N LEU A 326 18.74 -2.25 0.96
CA LEU A 326 20.15 -2.55 0.69
C LEU A 326 20.76 -3.49 1.74
N LYS A 327 20.46 -3.28 3.02
CA LYS A 327 20.90 -4.15 4.12
C LYS A 327 20.35 -5.55 3.97
N ILE A 328 19.05 -5.69 3.70
CA ILE A 328 18.41 -7.00 3.56
C ILE A 328 18.85 -7.69 2.28
N ARG A 329 19.09 -6.95 1.17
CA ARG A 329 19.72 -7.50 -0.04
C ARG A 329 21.08 -8.09 0.26
N GLN A 330 21.90 -7.39 1.04
CA GLN A 330 23.21 -7.90 1.45
C GLN A 330 23.07 -9.15 2.32
N PHE A 331 22.12 -9.17 3.25
CA PHE A 331 21.81 -10.37 4.03
C PHE A 331 21.34 -11.51 3.13
N GLN A 332 20.46 -11.30 2.15
CA GLN A 332 19.92 -12.38 1.32
C GLN A 332 20.96 -12.99 0.35
N ARG A 333 22.08 -12.32 0.09
CA ARG A 333 23.13 -12.84 -0.81
C ARG A 333 23.66 -14.19 -0.33
N GLY A 334 23.70 -15.15 -1.25
CA GLY A 334 24.22 -16.50 -1.00
C GLY A 334 23.26 -17.45 -0.29
N ARG A 335 21.99 -17.05 -0.09
CA ARG A 335 20.95 -17.91 0.49
C ARG A 335 20.06 -18.49 -0.60
N ASP A 336 19.66 -19.74 -0.43
CA ASP A 336 18.91 -20.49 -1.43
C ASP A 336 17.40 -20.24 -1.38
N GLY A 337 16.83 -20.10 -0.17
CA GLY A 337 15.40 -19.86 0.03
C GLY A 337 14.96 -18.44 -0.34
N PRO A 338 13.69 -18.22 -0.73
CA PRO A 338 13.19 -16.88 -1.02
C PRO A 338 13.13 -16.01 0.25
N ALA A 339 13.11 -14.69 0.08
CA ALA A 339 12.80 -13.79 1.19
C ALA A 339 11.28 -13.73 1.41
N LEU A 340 10.81 -13.92 2.63
CA LEU A 340 9.41 -13.70 2.97
C LEU A 340 9.22 -12.23 3.31
N VAL A 341 8.31 -11.54 2.63
CA VAL A 341 7.97 -10.14 2.90
C VAL A 341 6.49 -10.03 3.23
N HIS A 342 6.17 -9.47 4.40
CA HIS A 342 4.79 -9.25 4.80
C HIS A 342 4.59 -7.87 5.44
N CYS A 343 3.35 -7.42 5.40
CA CYS A 343 2.86 -6.29 6.19
C CYS A 343 1.56 -6.72 6.87
N SER A 344 0.49 -5.92 6.81
CA SER A 344 -0.83 -6.36 7.24
C SER A 344 -1.52 -7.21 6.16
N ALA A 345 -1.87 -6.61 5.02
CA ALA A 345 -2.52 -7.32 3.91
C ALA A 345 -1.55 -8.04 2.97
N GLY A 346 -0.26 -7.73 3.06
CA GLY A 346 0.77 -8.27 2.16
C GLY A 346 0.76 -7.69 0.75
N ILE A 347 0.27 -6.45 0.56
CA ILE A 347 0.15 -5.83 -0.78
C ILE A 347 0.72 -4.41 -0.88
N GLY A 348 0.46 -3.53 0.10
CA GLY A 348 0.92 -2.14 0.08
C GLY A 348 2.43 -2.00 0.31
N ARG A 349 2.83 -1.95 1.58
CA ARG A 349 4.25 -1.87 2.01
C ARG A 349 5.11 -3.02 1.45
N THR A 350 4.57 -4.24 1.49
CA THR A 350 5.16 -5.42 0.84
C THR A 350 5.45 -5.19 -0.65
N GLY A 351 4.48 -4.62 -1.37
CA GLY A 351 4.65 -4.30 -2.79
C GLY A 351 5.72 -3.26 -3.06
N VAL A 352 5.80 -2.21 -2.24
CA VAL A 352 6.83 -1.18 -2.37
C VAL A 352 8.22 -1.77 -2.11
N PHE A 353 8.39 -2.56 -1.04
CA PHE A 353 9.66 -3.20 -0.73
C PHE A 353 10.15 -4.08 -1.88
N ILE A 354 9.29 -4.98 -2.38
CA ILE A 354 9.64 -5.90 -3.47
C ILE A 354 9.88 -5.13 -4.78
N ALA A 355 9.06 -4.13 -5.11
CA ALA A 355 9.25 -3.32 -6.31
C ALA A 355 10.59 -2.58 -6.27
N LEU A 356 10.92 -1.94 -5.15
CA LEU A 356 12.19 -1.24 -4.98
C LEU A 356 13.38 -2.19 -5.08
N TRP A 357 13.30 -3.38 -4.46
CA TRP A 357 14.32 -4.40 -4.61
C TRP A 357 14.55 -4.78 -6.08
N GLN A 358 13.48 -5.05 -6.82
CA GLN A 358 13.57 -5.46 -8.21
C GLN A 358 14.06 -4.34 -9.13
N LEU A 359 13.66 -3.09 -8.88
CA LEU A 359 14.17 -1.91 -9.59
C LEU A 359 15.68 -1.75 -9.36
N ILE A 360 16.12 -1.88 -8.11
CA ILE A 360 17.54 -1.81 -7.77
C ILE A 360 18.31 -2.96 -8.43
N SER A 361 17.78 -4.19 -8.42
CA SER A 361 18.44 -5.33 -9.09
C SER A 361 18.53 -5.15 -10.60
N ALA A 362 17.52 -4.56 -11.25
CA ALA A 362 17.58 -4.22 -12.67
C ALA A 362 18.66 -3.17 -12.95
N ILE A 363 18.72 -2.09 -12.15
CA ILE A 363 19.74 -1.04 -12.26
C ILE A 363 21.15 -1.61 -12.04
N ASP A 364 21.33 -2.49 -11.06
CA ASP A 364 22.62 -3.14 -10.78
C ASP A 364 23.07 -4.04 -11.93
N ALA A 365 22.13 -4.75 -12.58
CA ALA A 365 22.41 -5.65 -13.69
C ALA A 365 22.70 -4.91 -14.99
N ASN A 366 21.98 -3.83 -15.28
CA ASN A 366 22.15 -3.03 -16.49
C ASN A 366 21.97 -1.52 -16.20
N PRO A 367 23.04 -0.82 -15.77
CA PRO A 367 22.96 0.59 -15.33
C PRO A 367 22.57 1.60 -16.41
N LEU A 368 22.52 1.20 -17.68
CA LEU A 368 22.14 2.05 -18.81
C LEU A 368 20.69 1.81 -19.27
N GLU A 369 20.05 0.75 -18.79
CA GLU A 369 18.69 0.40 -19.19
C GLU A 369 17.68 1.42 -18.65
N PRO A 370 16.70 1.84 -19.47
CA PRO A 370 15.58 2.66 -19.00
C PRO A 370 14.86 2.01 -17.82
N ILE A 371 14.53 2.82 -16.80
CA ILE A 371 13.88 2.37 -15.58
C ILE A 371 12.36 2.48 -15.77
N ASP A 372 11.66 1.38 -15.59
CA ASP A 372 10.20 1.30 -15.72
C ASP A 372 9.53 0.95 -14.37
N VAL A 373 9.15 1.99 -13.61
CA VAL A 373 8.48 1.84 -12.32
C VAL A 373 7.05 1.33 -12.50
N MET A 374 6.31 1.88 -13.48
CA MET A 374 4.91 1.52 -13.72
C MET A 374 4.78 0.07 -14.17
N GLY A 375 5.56 -0.33 -15.18
CA GLY A 375 5.58 -1.71 -15.67
C GLY A 375 6.07 -2.68 -14.61
N ARG A 376 6.99 -2.28 -13.71
CA ARG A 376 7.36 -3.15 -12.59
C ARG A 376 6.19 -3.35 -11.62
N VAL A 377 5.50 -2.29 -11.20
CA VAL A 377 4.32 -2.43 -10.33
C VAL A 377 3.22 -3.23 -11.02
N LYS A 378 3.00 -3.04 -12.32
CA LYS A 378 2.06 -3.83 -13.13
C LYS A 378 2.39 -5.34 -13.08
N ARG A 379 3.64 -5.73 -13.33
CA ARG A 379 4.09 -7.14 -13.25
C ARG A 379 3.92 -7.74 -11.86
N LEU A 380 4.06 -6.94 -10.79
CA LEU A 380 3.75 -7.39 -9.43
C LEU A 380 2.25 -7.61 -9.24
N ARG A 381 1.40 -6.73 -9.79
CA ARG A 381 -0.06 -6.85 -9.71
C ARG A 381 -0.63 -8.03 -10.49
N GLU A 382 0.10 -8.54 -11.48
CA GLU A 382 -0.19 -9.79 -12.19
C GLU A 382 0.09 -11.05 -11.34
N GLN A 383 0.97 -10.94 -10.35
CA GLN A 383 1.35 -12.04 -9.45
C GLN A 383 0.65 -11.97 -8.08
N ARG A 384 0.36 -10.77 -7.58
CA ARG A 384 -0.43 -10.60 -6.37
C ARG A 384 -1.25 -9.33 -6.48
N ILE A 385 -2.53 -9.44 -6.17
CA ILE A 385 -3.50 -8.38 -6.39
C ILE A 385 -3.11 -7.07 -5.67
N LYS A 386 -3.35 -5.90 -6.29
CA LYS A 386 -3.20 -4.57 -5.66
C LYS A 386 -1.82 -4.26 -5.03
N MET A 387 -0.75 -4.93 -5.46
CA MET A 387 0.62 -4.60 -5.02
C MET A 387 0.92 -3.11 -5.25
N VAL A 388 1.48 -2.44 -4.24
CA VAL A 388 1.58 -0.97 -4.13
C VAL A 388 0.19 -0.34 -4.14
N GLN A 389 -0.36 -0.04 -2.97
CA GLN A 389 -1.80 0.16 -2.78
C GLN A 389 -2.23 1.63 -2.85
N SER A 390 -1.33 2.59 -2.63
CA SER A 390 -1.65 4.02 -2.69
C SER A 390 -0.69 4.80 -3.60
N CYS A 391 -1.13 5.99 -4.02
CA CYS A 391 -0.32 6.88 -4.85
C CYS A 391 0.94 7.35 -4.09
N GLU A 392 0.83 7.56 -2.78
CA GLU A 392 1.96 7.95 -1.93
C GLU A 392 3.01 6.83 -1.82
N GLN A 393 2.57 5.57 -1.76
CA GLN A 393 3.46 4.41 -1.84
C GLN A 393 4.15 4.34 -3.22
N TYR A 394 3.40 4.61 -4.28
CA TYR A 394 3.92 4.65 -5.64
C TYR A 394 4.96 5.76 -5.82
N ALA A 395 4.70 6.97 -5.30
CA ALA A 395 5.63 8.09 -5.27
C ALA A 395 6.97 7.71 -4.62
N SER A 396 6.90 6.99 -3.49
CA SER A 396 8.11 6.60 -2.74
C SER A 396 9.07 5.71 -3.53
N LEU A 397 8.58 4.95 -4.53
CA LEU A 397 9.45 4.18 -5.41
C LEU A 397 10.31 5.09 -6.29
N TYR A 398 9.70 6.14 -6.86
CA TYR A 398 10.41 7.14 -7.65
C TYR A 398 11.47 7.86 -6.81
N ASP A 399 11.10 8.32 -5.62
CA ASP A 399 12.03 8.99 -4.71
C ASP A 399 13.19 8.08 -4.30
N ALA A 400 12.90 6.81 -3.98
CA ALA A 400 13.92 5.84 -3.58
C ALA A 400 14.89 5.50 -4.73
N VAL A 401 14.38 5.39 -5.96
CA VAL A 401 15.23 5.18 -7.14
C VAL A 401 16.11 6.41 -7.38
N VAL A 402 15.62 7.64 -7.23
CA VAL A 402 16.46 8.84 -7.33
C VAL A 402 17.58 8.82 -6.29
N LEU A 403 17.28 8.47 -5.04
CA LEU A 403 18.29 8.33 -3.99
C LEU A 403 19.33 7.26 -4.34
N TYR A 404 18.89 6.13 -4.89
CA TYR A 404 19.78 5.05 -5.31
C TYR A 404 20.69 5.46 -6.48
N LEU A 405 20.16 6.11 -7.51
CA LEU A 405 20.95 6.60 -8.63
C LEU A 405 21.99 7.63 -8.20
N LYS A 406 21.64 8.49 -7.23
CA LYS A 406 22.58 9.44 -6.62
C LYS A 406 23.71 8.71 -5.89
N SER A 407 23.40 7.70 -5.07
CA SER A 407 24.42 6.94 -4.33
C SER A 407 25.37 6.16 -5.23
N LYS A 408 24.94 5.82 -6.46
CA LYS A 408 25.78 5.21 -7.50
C LYS A 408 26.53 6.21 -8.40
N GLY A 409 26.32 7.52 -8.23
CA GLY A 409 26.87 8.53 -9.13
C GLY A 409 26.29 8.49 -10.56
N LEU A 410 25.14 7.83 -10.74
CA LEU A 410 24.42 7.71 -12.01
C LEU A 410 23.46 8.88 -12.25
N SER A 411 23.12 9.63 -11.19
CA SER A 411 22.38 10.89 -11.31
C SER A 411 23.33 11.99 -11.80
N ARG A 412 23.38 12.23 -13.11
CA ARG A 412 24.09 13.37 -13.70
C ARG A 412 23.11 14.42 -14.22
N ASN A 413 23.02 15.55 -13.52
CA ASN A 413 22.72 16.84 -14.15
C ASN A 413 23.97 17.32 -14.90
N ARG A 414 24.34 16.66 -16.00
CA ARG A 414 25.16 17.33 -17.02
C ARG A 414 24.16 18.10 -17.87
N ASP A 415 23.84 19.33 -17.44
CA ASP A 415 23.28 20.44 -18.24
C ASP A 415 22.79 21.55 -17.30
N MET A 416 23.69 22.07 -16.44
CA MET A 416 23.49 23.40 -15.83
C MET A 416 24.81 24.08 -15.41
N GLN A 417 25.95 23.60 -15.92
CA GLN A 417 27.27 24.25 -15.73
C GLN A 417 27.94 24.66 -17.05
N SER A 418 27.35 24.35 -18.21
CA SER A 418 27.85 24.75 -19.53
C SER A 418 27.17 25.99 -20.12
N ILE A 419 26.13 26.54 -19.47
CA ILE A 419 25.42 27.74 -19.94
C ILE A 419 25.82 28.99 -19.12
N SER A 420 26.47 28.85 -17.95
CA SER A 420 26.94 30.00 -17.17
C SER A 420 28.40 30.41 -17.46
N SER A 421 29.06 29.79 -18.43
CA SER A 421 30.47 30.09 -18.78
C SER A 421 30.66 30.55 -20.22
N MET A 422 29.59 30.95 -20.92
CA MET A 422 29.67 31.45 -22.31
C MET A 422 29.03 32.83 -22.51
N ASP A 423 28.71 33.56 -21.44
CA ASP A 423 28.30 34.97 -21.51
C ASP A 423 29.10 35.77 -20.48
N THR A 424 30.35 36.11 -20.78
CA THR A 424 31.08 37.24 -20.15
C THR A 424 32.32 37.68 -20.94
N ASP A 425 32.42 37.38 -22.23
CA ASP A 425 33.58 37.83 -23.01
C ASP A 425 33.20 38.22 -24.44
N SER A 426 32.55 39.38 -24.57
CA SER A 426 32.78 40.32 -25.67
C SER A 426 31.77 41.47 -25.58
N ARG A 427 32.26 42.62 -25.10
CA ARG A 427 31.91 43.98 -25.54
C ARG A 427 32.44 44.95 -24.49
N TYR A 428 33.52 45.62 -24.83
CA TYR A 428 33.67 47.08 -24.86
C TYR A 428 35.17 47.38 -24.81
N ASP A 429 35.77 47.55 -25.98
CA ASP A 429 37.01 48.30 -26.10
C ASP A 429 36.79 49.38 -27.16
N ILE A 430 36.53 50.60 -26.68
CA ILE A 430 36.56 51.83 -27.45
C ILE A 430 37.55 52.73 -26.71
N GLN A 431 38.76 52.82 -27.23
CA GLN A 431 39.65 53.95 -27.01
C GLN A 431 40.20 54.43 -28.35
N GLU A 432 39.64 55.52 -28.84
CA GLU A 432 40.36 56.51 -29.64
C GLU A 432 41.49 57.09 -28.81
N VAL A 433 42.72 57.17 -29.34
CA VAL A 433 43.57 58.39 -29.36
C VAL A 433 44.64 58.27 -30.47
N SER A 434 44.44 59.00 -31.57
CA SER A 434 45.36 59.97 -32.21
C SER A 434 46.89 59.76 -32.24
N ALA A 435 47.41 59.84 -33.47
CA ALA A 435 48.58 60.61 -33.96
C ALA A 435 49.98 59.97 -34.15
N VAL A 436 50.51 60.35 -35.33
CA VAL A 436 51.86 60.24 -35.96
C VAL A 436 52.17 58.95 -36.71
#